data_AF-A0A9D5ZME8-F1
#
_entry.id   AF-A0A9D5ZME8-F1
#
_cell.length_a   1.000
_cell.length_b   1.000
_cell.length_c   1.000
_cell.angle_alpha   90.00
_cell.angle_beta   90.00
_cell.angle_gamma   90.00
#
_symmetry.space_group_name_H-M   'P 1'
#
loop_
_entity.id
_entity.type
_entity.pdbx_description
1 polymer ?
#
loop_
_entity_poly.entity_id
_entity_poly.type
_entity_poly.pdbx_seq_one_letter_code
_entity_poly.pdbx_strand_id
1 'polypeptide(L)'
;MFQWKIKPILCASAIALLSLSAVVADAMATTTPPPPASLPNHLKVPPILDADALKEVDPCNNFYQFACGKWLDSTVIPPEKESLSHQATALLDQTDLTLNKILLQLSKSKVQKAASKQLVDLYQSCMNFAKTTQSAKQLLS
;
A
#
# COMPACT_ATOMS: atom_id res chain seq x y z
N MET A 1 -13.00 26.91 -19.46
CA MET A 1 -12.38 28.20 -19.07
C MET A 1 -12.98 28.62 -17.74
N PHE A 2 -12.40 28.19 -16.62
CA PHE A 2 -12.80 28.62 -15.29
C PHE A 2 -11.95 29.82 -14.89
N GLN A 3 -12.57 31.00 -14.86
CA GLN A 3 -11.96 32.29 -14.54
C GLN A 3 -11.90 32.49 -13.01
N TRP A 4 -10.74 32.24 -12.40
CA TRP A 4 -10.50 32.59 -11.00
C TRP A 4 -10.00 34.04 -10.92
N LYS A 5 -10.91 34.97 -10.60
CA LYS A 5 -10.60 36.39 -10.42
C LYS A 5 -9.95 36.61 -9.05
N ILE A 6 -8.62 36.72 -9.02
CA ILE A 6 -7.87 37.26 -7.88
C ILE A 6 -7.97 38.79 -7.96
N LYS A 7 -8.58 39.43 -6.95
CA LYS A 7 -8.62 40.90 -6.85
C LYS A 7 -7.33 41.39 -6.18
N PRO A 8 -6.51 42.23 -6.83
CA PRO A 8 -5.32 42.79 -6.20
C PRO A 8 -5.73 43.91 -5.23
N ILE A 9 -5.44 43.72 -3.96
CA ILE A 9 -5.55 44.76 -2.93
C ILE A 9 -4.37 45.72 -3.13
N LEU A 10 -4.70 46.91 -3.63
CA LEU A 10 -3.84 48.09 -3.67
C LEU A 10 -3.70 48.65 -2.25
N CYS A 11 -2.51 48.54 -1.67
CA CYS A 11 -2.09 49.40 -0.56
C CYS A 11 -0.91 50.24 -1.05
N ALA A 12 -1.23 51.47 -1.45
CA ALA A 12 -0.26 52.54 -1.59
C ALA A 12 0.15 53.02 -0.21
N SER A 13 1.46 53.13 0.07
CA SER A 13 2.10 54.39 0.47
C SER A 13 3.52 54.21 1.04
N ALA A 14 4.35 55.17 0.63
CA ALA A 14 5.46 55.79 1.34
C ALA A 14 6.79 55.03 1.52
N ILE A 15 7.78 55.59 0.83
CA ILE A 15 9.23 55.39 0.91
C ILE A 15 9.76 55.88 2.26
N ALA A 16 10.61 55.09 2.92
CA ALA A 16 11.69 55.59 3.78
C ALA A 16 12.83 54.56 3.85
N LEU A 17 13.99 54.93 3.32
CA LEU A 17 15.25 54.19 3.35
C LEU A 17 15.98 54.40 4.69
N LEU A 18 16.79 53.39 5.03
CA LEU A 18 18.04 53.36 5.82
C LEU A 18 18.04 52.89 7.29
N SER A 19 18.71 51.73 7.42
CA SER A 19 19.59 51.23 8.50
C SER A 19 18.97 50.82 9.84
N LEU A 20 19.09 49.54 10.21
CA LEU A 20 20.13 49.05 11.14
C LEU A 20 19.96 47.53 11.43
N SER A 21 21.06 46.79 11.22
CA SER A 21 21.47 45.52 11.85
C SER A 21 20.55 44.29 11.90
N ALA A 22 20.98 43.28 11.13
CA ALA A 22 21.07 41.86 11.46
C ALA A 22 20.20 41.31 12.61
N VAL A 23 19.15 40.58 12.23
CA VAL A 23 18.83 39.30 12.87
C VAL A 23 18.23 38.37 11.81
N VAL A 24 19.06 37.53 11.19
CA VAL A 24 18.57 36.25 10.64
C VAL A 24 18.56 35.30 11.82
N ALA A 25 17.50 35.42 12.65
CA ALA A 25 17.10 34.32 13.49
C ALA A 25 16.50 33.29 12.52
N ASP A 26 17.30 32.29 12.18
CA ASP A 26 16.85 31.06 11.54
C ASP A 26 15.76 30.49 12.45
N ALA A 27 14.50 30.79 12.10
CA ALA A 27 13.36 30.11 12.67
C ALA A 27 13.38 28.70 12.08
N MET A 28 14.21 27.83 12.65
CA MET A 28 13.95 26.40 12.64
C MET A 28 12.61 26.23 13.33
N ALA A 29 11.54 26.31 12.54
CA ALA A 29 10.24 25.85 12.95
C ALA A 29 10.44 24.39 13.34
N THR A 30 10.49 24.14 14.65
CA THR A 30 10.27 22.83 15.24
C THR A 30 8.87 22.41 14.83
N THR A 31 8.75 21.80 13.65
CA THR A 31 7.58 21.03 13.27
C THR A 31 7.62 19.80 14.14
N THR A 32 6.83 19.79 15.21
CA THR A 32 6.56 18.58 15.97
C THR A 32 6.09 17.53 14.95
N PRO A 33 6.76 16.37 14.82
CA PRO A 33 6.33 15.37 13.86
C PRO A 33 4.88 14.97 14.20
N PRO A 34 3.98 14.88 13.22
CA PRO A 34 2.62 14.44 13.47
C PRO A 34 2.64 13.05 14.10
N PRO A 35 1.70 12.75 15.02
CA PRO A 35 1.64 11.42 15.63
C PRO A 35 1.51 10.35 14.54
N PRO A 36 2.14 9.18 14.72
CA PRO A 36 2.10 8.12 13.73
C PRO A 36 0.65 7.72 13.47
N ALA A 37 0.26 7.71 12.19
CA ALA A 37 -1.07 7.27 11.78
C ALA A 37 -1.29 5.81 12.23
N SER A 38 -2.38 5.56 12.94
CA SER A 38 -2.75 4.21 13.35
C SER A 38 -3.41 3.46 12.19
N LEU A 39 -2.90 2.26 11.90
CA LEU A 39 -3.47 1.39 10.88
C LEU A 39 -4.84 0.83 11.35
N PRO A 40 -5.87 0.80 10.49
CA PRO A 40 -7.14 0.18 10.83
C PRO A 40 -6.99 -1.27 11.32
N ASN A 41 -7.69 -1.65 12.40
CA ASN A 41 -7.59 -2.95 13.07
C ASN A 41 -7.85 -4.20 12.19
N HIS A 42 -8.37 -4.03 10.98
CA HIS A 42 -8.65 -5.12 10.03
C HIS A 42 -7.53 -5.35 9.00
N LEU A 43 -6.49 -4.50 8.98
CA LEU A 43 -5.34 -4.67 8.11
C LEU A 43 -4.19 -5.27 8.92
N LYS A 44 -3.86 -6.54 8.70
CA LYS A 44 -2.74 -7.22 9.38
C LYS A 44 -1.47 -7.14 8.54
N VAL A 45 -0.98 -5.93 8.27
CA VAL A 45 0.26 -5.77 7.51
C VAL A 45 1.42 -6.37 8.34
N PRO A 46 2.21 -7.30 7.78
CA PRO A 46 3.37 -7.82 8.50
C PRO A 46 4.38 -6.69 8.67
N PRO A 47 5.15 -6.67 9.77
CA PRO A 47 6.18 -5.66 9.95
C PRO A 47 7.15 -5.74 8.76
N ILE A 48 7.17 -4.69 7.93
CA ILE A 48 8.01 -4.59 6.73
C ILE A 48 9.47 -4.33 7.11
N LEU A 49 9.70 -3.78 8.30
CA LEU A 49 11.02 -3.54 8.85
C LEU A 49 11.05 -4.15 10.24
N ASP A 50 11.96 -5.10 10.44
CA ASP A 50 12.32 -5.58 11.76
C ASP A 50 13.47 -4.71 12.27
N ALA A 51 13.19 -3.88 13.27
CA ALA A 51 14.19 -2.95 13.81
C ALA A 51 15.37 -3.68 14.48
N ASP A 52 15.18 -4.92 14.93
CA ASP A 52 16.25 -5.73 15.49
C ASP A 52 17.12 -6.35 14.40
N ALA A 53 16.58 -6.53 13.20
CA ALA A 53 17.32 -7.01 12.03
C ALA A 53 18.34 -6.00 11.46
N LEU A 54 18.21 -4.72 11.78
CA LEU A 54 19.04 -3.64 11.21
C LEU A 54 20.46 -3.56 11.82
N LYS A 55 20.79 -4.33 12.86
CA LYS A 55 22.00 -4.07 13.67
C LYS A 55 23.28 -4.74 13.15
N GLU A 56 23.22 -5.52 12.07
CA GLU A 56 24.32 -6.43 11.71
C GLU A 56 25.27 -5.93 10.61
N VAL A 57 24.86 -4.94 9.81
CA VAL A 57 25.64 -4.44 8.67
C VAL A 57 25.75 -2.93 8.76
N ASP A 58 26.92 -2.36 8.50
CA ASP A 58 27.06 -0.90 8.40
C ASP A 58 26.25 -0.36 7.20
N PRO A 59 25.24 0.50 7.41
CA PRO A 59 24.43 1.06 6.33
C PRO A 59 25.24 1.89 5.33
N CYS A 60 26.37 2.47 5.74
CA CYS A 60 27.23 3.26 4.87
C CYS A 60 27.99 2.39 3.85
N ASN A 61 28.21 1.11 4.17
CA ASN A 61 28.94 0.18 3.30
C ASN A 61 28.02 -0.62 2.39
N ASN A 62 26.90 -1.12 2.91
CA ASN A 62 25.92 -1.88 2.13
C ASN A 62 24.50 -1.70 2.68
N PHE A 63 23.85 -0.62 2.25
CA PHE A 63 22.52 -0.27 2.71
C PHE A 63 21.46 -1.35 2.40
N TYR A 64 21.61 -2.08 1.29
CA TYR A 64 20.66 -3.14 0.94
C TYR A 64 20.75 -4.31 1.93
N GLN A 65 21.95 -4.75 2.29
CA GLN A 65 22.12 -5.80 3.29
C GLN A 65 21.75 -5.34 4.70
N PHE A 66 22.01 -4.08 5.04
CA PHE A 66 21.52 -3.48 6.28
C PHE A 66 19.99 -3.52 6.39
N ALA A 67 19.27 -3.12 5.34
CA ALA A 67 17.82 -3.00 5.37
C ALA A 67 17.08 -4.34 5.14
N CYS A 68 17.66 -5.26 4.36
CA CYS A 68 16.96 -6.46 3.88
C CYS A 68 17.70 -7.77 4.17
N GLY A 69 18.94 -7.74 4.67
CA GLY A 69 19.80 -8.93 4.75
C GLY A 69 19.19 -10.07 5.56
N LYS A 70 18.63 -9.77 6.74
CA LYS A 70 17.92 -10.77 7.54
C LYS A 70 16.71 -11.38 6.83
N TRP A 71 15.98 -10.59 6.06
CA TRP A 71 14.86 -11.10 5.28
C TRP A 71 15.35 -12.05 4.19
N LEU A 72 16.45 -11.71 3.50
CA LEU A 72 17.06 -12.59 2.49
C LEU A 72 17.49 -13.92 3.08
N ASP A 73 18.12 -13.92 4.27
CA ASP A 73 18.61 -15.14 4.93
C ASP A 73 17.48 -16.07 5.40
N SER A 74 16.32 -15.50 5.76
CA SER A 74 15.19 -16.24 6.34
C SER A 74 14.10 -16.60 5.32
N THR A 75 14.10 -16.00 4.15
CA THR A 75 13.03 -16.13 3.18
C THR A 75 13.30 -17.23 2.16
N VAL A 76 12.33 -18.14 2.02
CA VAL A 76 12.35 -19.19 0.99
C VAL A 76 11.30 -18.89 -0.06
N ILE A 77 11.71 -18.93 -1.34
CA ILE A 77 10.78 -18.81 -2.47
C ILE A 77 9.98 -20.12 -2.56
N PRO A 78 8.65 -20.08 -2.39
CA PRO A 78 7.83 -21.28 -2.49
C PRO A 78 7.67 -21.70 -3.97
N PRO A 79 7.38 -22.97 -4.26
CA PRO A 79 7.41 -23.51 -5.63
C PRO A 79 6.42 -22.86 -6.59
N GLU A 80 5.36 -22.25 -6.08
CA GLU A 80 4.35 -21.54 -6.89
C GLU A 80 4.74 -20.10 -7.27
N LYS A 81 5.90 -19.61 -6.80
CA LYS A 81 6.39 -18.25 -7.09
C LYS A 81 7.77 -18.28 -7.71
N GLU A 82 7.98 -17.41 -8.68
CA GLU A 82 9.30 -17.23 -9.33
C GLU A 82 10.20 -16.26 -8.55
N SER A 83 9.60 -15.36 -7.75
CA SER A 83 10.33 -14.36 -6.97
C SER A 83 9.50 -13.86 -5.80
N LEU A 84 10.18 -13.24 -4.84
CA LEU A 84 9.58 -12.58 -3.70
C LEU A 84 10.06 -11.13 -3.62
N SER A 85 9.13 -10.23 -3.28
CA SER A 85 9.42 -8.86 -2.89
C SER A 85 9.29 -8.76 -1.38
N HIS A 86 10.33 -8.22 -0.74
CA HIS A 86 10.34 -7.97 0.70
C HIS A 86 9.12 -7.18 1.16
N GLN A 87 8.75 -6.13 0.44
CA GLN A 87 7.66 -5.24 0.82
C GLN A 87 6.30 -5.69 0.28
N ALA A 88 6.25 -6.22 -0.95
CA ALA A 88 4.98 -6.37 -1.65
C ALA A 88 4.36 -7.75 -1.49
N THR A 89 5.15 -8.83 -1.44
CA THR A 89 4.56 -10.18 -1.59
C THR A 89 3.60 -10.52 -0.46
N ALA A 90 4.00 -10.32 0.80
CA ALA A 90 3.12 -10.65 1.92
C ALA A 90 1.86 -9.77 1.95
N LEU A 91 1.94 -8.52 1.48
CA LEU A 91 0.78 -7.62 1.37
C LEU A 91 -0.18 -8.09 0.27
N LEU A 92 0.34 -8.47 -0.88
CA LEU A 92 -0.45 -8.97 -2.01
C LEU A 92 -1.13 -10.29 -1.65
N ASP A 93 -0.41 -11.23 -1.04
CA ASP A 93 -0.98 -12.50 -0.58
C ASP A 93 -2.15 -12.27 0.37
N GLN A 94 -2.03 -11.37 1.34
CA GLN A 94 -3.13 -11.04 2.25
C GLN A 94 -4.30 -10.34 1.56
N THR A 95 -4.01 -9.50 0.57
CA THR A 95 -5.04 -8.83 -0.23
C THR A 95 -5.83 -9.85 -1.03
N ASP A 96 -5.15 -10.80 -1.67
CA ASP A 96 -5.79 -11.86 -2.45
C ASP A 96 -6.63 -12.79 -1.56
N LEU A 97 -6.11 -13.16 -0.38
CA LEU A 97 -6.88 -13.93 0.61
C LEU A 97 -8.14 -13.19 1.06
N THR A 98 -8.02 -11.89 1.32
CA THR A 98 -9.15 -11.06 1.76
C THR A 98 -10.18 -10.92 0.64
N LEU A 99 -9.75 -10.64 -0.58
CA LEU A 99 -10.60 -10.55 -1.76
C LEU A 99 -11.32 -11.88 -2.00
N ASN A 100 -10.59 -13.00 -1.97
CA ASN A 100 -11.18 -14.33 -2.14
C ASN A 100 -12.26 -14.60 -1.08
N LYS A 101 -12.00 -14.27 0.19
CA LYS A 101 -12.97 -14.41 1.28
C LYS A 101 -14.24 -13.60 1.02
N ILE A 102 -14.11 -12.35 0.60
CA ILE A 102 -15.25 -11.47 0.30
C ILE A 102 -16.05 -12.04 -0.88
N LEU A 103 -15.39 -12.43 -1.97
CA LEU A 103 -16.05 -12.99 -3.15
C LEU A 103 -16.74 -14.32 -2.84
N LEU A 104 -16.12 -15.18 -2.04
CA LEU A 104 -16.72 -16.43 -1.58
C LEU A 104 -17.97 -16.17 -0.74
N GLN A 105 -17.93 -15.22 0.18
CA GLN A 105 -19.09 -14.83 0.99
C GLN A 105 -20.22 -14.27 0.11
N LEU A 106 -19.91 -13.38 -0.83
CA LEU A 106 -20.87 -12.84 -1.79
C LEU A 106 -21.51 -13.94 -2.64
N SER A 107 -20.71 -14.90 -3.10
CA SER A 107 -21.18 -16.02 -3.94
C SER A 107 -22.14 -16.97 -3.20
N LYS A 108 -22.05 -17.02 -1.87
CA LYS A 108 -22.92 -17.82 -1.00
C LYS A 108 -24.16 -17.04 -0.52
N SER A 109 -24.19 -15.72 -0.70
CA SER A 109 -25.31 -14.88 -0.28
C SER A 109 -26.55 -15.13 -1.13
N LYS A 110 -27.70 -15.31 -0.47
CA LYS A 110 -29.01 -15.41 -1.13
C LYS A 110 -29.51 -14.07 -1.67
N VAL A 111 -28.99 -12.97 -1.13
CA VAL A 111 -29.32 -11.60 -1.56
C VAL A 111 -28.06 -11.00 -2.16
N GLN A 112 -28.05 -10.87 -3.48
CA GLN A 112 -26.99 -10.20 -4.21
C GLN A 112 -27.51 -8.89 -4.77
N LYS A 113 -26.74 -7.81 -4.59
CA LYS A 113 -27.02 -6.54 -5.27
C LYS A 113 -26.81 -6.75 -6.77
N ALA A 114 -27.62 -6.09 -7.60
CA ALA A 114 -27.45 -6.16 -9.06
C ALA A 114 -26.00 -5.81 -9.49
N ALA A 115 -25.38 -4.84 -8.82
CA ALA A 115 -24.01 -4.40 -9.06
C ALA A 115 -22.93 -5.48 -8.82
N SER A 116 -23.18 -6.50 -7.98
CA SER A 116 -22.19 -7.55 -7.69
C SER A 116 -22.41 -8.84 -8.47
N LYS A 117 -23.52 -8.96 -9.22
CA LYS A 117 -23.91 -10.21 -9.88
C LYS A 117 -22.85 -10.69 -10.90
N GLN A 118 -22.42 -9.81 -11.81
CA GLN A 118 -21.43 -10.17 -12.82
C GLN A 118 -20.08 -10.59 -12.20
N LEU A 119 -19.69 -9.94 -11.11
CA LEU A 119 -18.47 -10.28 -10.37
C LEU A 119 -18.55 -11.67 -9.74
N VAL A 120 -19.70 -12.02 -9.14
CA VAL A 120 -19.93 -13.35 -8.58
C VAL A 120 -19.98 -14.43 -9.67
N ASP A 121 -20.67 -14.17 -10.78
CA ASP A 121 -20.79 -15.12 -11.89
C ASP A 121 -19.39 -15.42 -12.48
N LEU A 122 -18.56 -14.38 -12.67
CA LEU A 122 -17.17 -14.55 -13.11
C LEU A 122 -16.34 -15.35 -12.10
N TYR A 123 -16.39 -15.00 -10.81
CA TYR A 123 -15.68 -15.73 -9.76
C TYR A 123 -16.08 -17.22 -9.74
N GLN A 124 -17.37 -17.53 -9.82
CA GLN A 124 -17.87 -18.90 -9.84
C GLN A 124 -17.47 -19.67 -11.10
N SER A 125 -17.36 -19.01 -12.27
CA SER A 125 -16.88 -19.66 -13.49
C SER A 125 -15.45 -20.17 -13.36
N CYS A 126 -14.59 -19.45 -12.62
CA CYS A 126 -13.21 -19.84 -12.37
C CYS A 126 -13.09 -20.88 -11.25
N MET A 127 -13.86 -20.73 -10.16
CA MET A 127 -13.70 -21.57 -8.97
C MET A 127 -14.40 -22.93 -9.04
N ASN A 128 -15.39 -23.11 -9.91
CA ASN A 128 -16.13 -24.37 -10.05
C ASN A 128 -15.40 -25.41 -10.93
N PHE A 129 -14.07 -25.53 -10.79
CA PHE A 129 -13.24 -26.41 -11.62
C PHE A 129 -13.74 -27.85 -11.65
N ALA A 130 -14.22 -28.40 -10.52
CA ALA A 130 -14.79 -29.75 -10.47
C ALA A 130 -16.02 -29.94 -11.38
N LYS A 131 -16.88 -28.93 -11.54
CA LYS A 131 -18.02 -29.00 -12.48
C LYS A 131 -17.54 -28.94 -13.93
N THR A 132 -16.56 -28.10 -14.23
CA THR A 132 -15.99 -27.96 -15.57
C THR A 132 -15.19 -29.19 -15.99
N THR A 133 -14.40 -29.79 -15.11
CA THR A 133 -13.64 -31.03 -15.40
C THR A 133 -14.55 -32.24 -15.55
N GLN A 134 -15.62 -32.36 -14.76
CA GLN A 134 -16.61 -33.44 -14.93
C GLN A 134 -17.30 -33.33 -16.30
N SER A 135 -17.75 -32.13 -16.67
CA SER A 135 -18.35 -31.87 -17.99
C SER A 135 -17.34 -32.11 -19.13
N ALA A 136 -16.09 -31.71 -18.98
CA ALA A 136 -15.03 -31.97 -19.97
C ALA A 136 -14.72 -33.46 -20.10
N LYS A 137 -14.69 -34.22 -18.99
CA LYS A 137 -14.44 -35.66 -18.99
C LYS A 137 -15.60 -36.44 -19.62
N GLN A 138 -16.83 -35.97 -19.45
CA GLN A 138 -18.04 -36.54 -20.07
C GLN A 138 -18.15 -36.25 -21.57
N LEU A 139 -17.48 -35.19 -22.06
CA LEU A 139 -17.38 -34.87 -23.49
C LEU A 139 -16.24 -35.61 -24.21
N LEU A 140 -15.31 -36.19 -23.44
CA LEU A 140 -14.14 -36.93 -23.93
C LEU A 140 -14.29 -38.46 -23.80
N SER A 141 -15.46 -38.94 -23.37
CA SER A 141 -15.86 -40.35 -23.30
C SER A 141 -16.97 -40.64 -24.29
#